data_AF-A0A965VHL8-F1
#
_entry.id   AF-A0A965VHL8-F1
#
_cell.length_a   1.000
_cell.length_b   1.000
_cell.length_c   1.000
_cell.angle_alpha   90.00
_cell.angle_beta   90.00
_cell.angle_gamma   90.00
#
_symmetry.space_group_name_H-M   'P 1'
#
loop_
_entity.id
_entity.type
_entity.pdbx_description
1 polymer ?
#
loop_
_entity_poly.entity_id
_entity_poly.type
_entity_poly.pdbx_seq_one_letter_code
_entity_poly.pdbx_strand_id
1 'polypeptide(L)'
;MQQRQGECGGFAGAGLRATEQVAALSTDQLVALTTLQSVALFTSQYAALTTSQAAALTTAQVAALETADLVVLSTQALRALSSAQFAALSTLQVSAVTSTQVAWLSTANVASLSTAQVAALVTDNVQTLTTVNVAALSTLQIAALQTMQVQAIRTRQLVTLDNSQVLALTTDQVVALTSLQVRWLSTANVAALSSMQVAALETTDVAVLTSTNLRTLSADQ
;
A
#
# COMPACT_ATOMS: atom_id res chain seq x y z
N MET A 1 27.90 11.79 -59.26
CA MET A 1 26.63 12.52 -59.17
C MET A 1 25.76 11.74 -58.20
N GLN A 2 25.53 12.25 -56.99
CA GLN A 2 24.31 13.04 -56.65
C GLN A 2 23.05 12.16 -56.83
N GLN A 3 22.11 11.99 -55.90
CA GLN A 3 21.87 12.46 -54.53
C GLN A 3 20.56 11.78 -54.09
N ARG A 4 20.39 11.56 -52.78
CA ARG A 4 19.18 11.68 -51.95
C ARG A 4 17.80 11.74 -52.66
N GLN A 5 16.87 10.90 -52.21
CA GLN A 5 15.73 11.31 -51.36
C GLN A 5 14.74 10.13 -51.19
N GLY A 6 14.34 9.90 -49.94
CA GLY A 6 13.39 8.84 -49.57
C GLY A 6 13.42 8.44 -48.09
N GLU A 7 13.95 9.27 -47.19
CA GLU A 7 13.67 9.18 -45.76
C GLU A 7 12.27 9.78 -45.53
N CYS A 8 11.29 8.94 -45.20
CA CYS A 8 10.07 9.26 -44.43
C CYS A 8 9.18 8.00 -44.37
N GLY A 9 9.25 7.22 -43.29
CA GLY A 9 8.25 6.16 -43.06
C GLY A 9 8.66 4.92 -42.26
N GLY A 10 9.87 4.84 -41.68
CA GLY A 10 10.35 3.63 -41.03
C GLY A 10 10.18 3.53 -39.50
N PHE A 11 9.90 4.63 -38.79
CA PHE A 11 9.90 4.64 -37.32
C PHE A 11 8.58 4.23 -36.66
N ALA A 12 7.56 3.83 -37.44
CA ALA A 12 6.21 3.57 -36.93
C ALA A 12 5.90 2.10 -36.56
N GLY A 13 6.88 1.16 -36.61
CA GLY A 13 6.54 -0.28 -36.50
C GLY A 13 7.50 -1.18 -35.72
N ALA A 14 8.66 -0.69 -35.27
CA ALA A 14 9.64 -1.47 -34.52
C ALA A 14 9.81 -0.96 -33.07
N GLY A 15 8.74 -0.37 -32.52
CA GLY A 15 8.71 0.11 -31.14
C GLY A 15 8.99 -1.03 -30.18
N LEU A 16 10.06 -0.90 -29.39
CA LEU A 16 10.44 -1.69 -28.22
C LEU A 16 9.74 -3.06 -28.17
N ARG A 17 10.27 -4.10 -28.82
CA ARG A 17 9.71 -5.47 -28.73
C ARG A 17 10.56 -6.42 -27.91
N ALA A 18 11.84 -6.10 -27.72
CA ALA A 18 12.72 -6.88 -26.86
C ALA A 18 12.79 -6.27 -25.45
N THR A 19 12.62 -7.08 -24.42
CA THR A 19 12.80 -6.68 -23.01
C THR A 19 14.22 -6.13 -22.74
N GLU A 20 15.21 -6.62 -23.49
CA GLU A 20 16.60 -6.14 -23.48
C GLU A 20 16.71 -4.67 -23.93
N GLN A 21 15.91 -4.23 -24.90
CA GLN A 21 15.92 -2.84 -25.36
C GLN A 21 15.36 -1.90 -24.29
N VAL A 22 14.38 -2.36 -23.50
CA VAL A 22 13.82 -1.59 -22.39
C VAL A 22 14.84 -1.50 -21.26
N ALA A 23 15.51 -2.61 -20.92
CA ALA A 23 16.59 -2.62 -19.95
C ALA A 23 17.79 -1.73 -20.35
N ALA A 24 17.97 -1.49 -21.65
CA ALA A 24 19.00 -0.60 -22.20
C ALA A 24 18.62 0.89 -22.23
N LEU A 25 17.35 1.26 -21.98
CA LEU A 25 16.95 2.67 -21.92
C LEU A 25 17.62 3.38 -20.75
N SER A 26 18.18 4.57 -21.00
CA SER A 26 18.62 5.44 -19.92
C SER A 26 17.41 5.94 -19.12
N THR A 27 17.65 6.37 -17.87
CA THR A 27 16.61 6.99 -17.04
C THR A 27 16.04 8.25 -17.69
N ASP A 28 16.87 9.04 -18.37
CA ASP A 28 16.43 10.26 -19.07
C ASP A 28 15.54 9.93 -20.27
N GLN A 29 15.86 8.88 -21.01
CA GLN A 29 15.03 8.40 -22.13
C GLN A 29 13.69 7.86 -21.62
N LEU A 30 13.69 7.17 -20.48
CA LEU A 30 12.47 6.67 -19.85
C LEU A 30 11.58 7.81 -19.37
N VAL A 31 12.15 8.83 -18.73
CA VAL A 31 11.42 10.03 -18.27
C VAL A 31 10.86 10.83 -19.45
N ALA A 32 11.55 10.83 -20.59
CA ALA A 32 11.10 11.51 -21.80
C ALA A 32 9.90 10.83 -22.49
N LEU A 33 9.56 9.59 -22.12
CA LEU A 33 8.35 8.93 -22.64
C LEU A 33 7.09 9.65 -22.14
N THR A 34 6.19 9.96 -23.06
CA THR A 34 4.84 10.40 -22.69
C THR A 34 4.11 9.29 -21.93
N THR A 35 3.05 9.64 -21.20
CA THR A 35 2.21 8.65 -20.50
C THR A 35 1.59 7.64 -21.48
N LEU A 36 1.15 8.09 -22.66
CA LEU A 36 0.63 7.21 -23.72
C LEU A 36 1.70 6.25 -24.26
N GLN A 37 2.94 6.72 -24.44
CA GLN A 37 4.04 5.84 -24.86
C GLN A 37 4.43 4.84 -23.77
N SER A 38 4.31 5.24 -22.50
CA SER A 38 4.56 4.35 -21.37
C SER A 38 3.52 3.23 -21.35
N VAL A 39 2.23 3.57 -21.39
CA VAL A 39 1.11 2.59 -21.46
C VAL A 39 1.17 1.72 -22.71
N ALA A 40 1.77 2.19 -23.80
CA ALA A 40 1.97 1.39 -25.00
C ALA A 40 3.09 0.32 -24.90
N LEU A 41 3.87 0.31 -23.81
CA LEU A 41 4.81 -0.77 -23.54
C LEU A 41 4.06 -2.06 -23.18
N PHE A 42 4.61 -3.21 -23.57
CA PHE A 42 4.07 -4.50 -23.18
C PHE A 42 4.38 -4.80 -21.70
N THR A 43 3.49 -5.52 -21.03
CA THR A 43 3.68 -5.99 -19.65
C THR A 43 5.02 -6.71 -19.40
N SER A 44 5.51 -7.50 -20.37
CA SER A 44 6.82 -8.15 -20.27
C SER A 44 8.00 -7.16 -20.15
N GLN A 45 7.82 -5.94 -20.63
CA GLN A 45 8.82 -4.87 -20.58
C GLN A 45 8.84 -4.19 -19.22
N TYR A 46 7.67 -4.01 -18.61
CA TYR A 46 7.57 -3.60 -17.21
C TYR A 46 8.21 -4.62 -16.28
N ALA A 47 8.02 -5.92 -16.54
CA ALA A 47 8.69 -6.98 -15.80
C ALA A 47 10.23 -6.92 -15.91
N ALA A 48 10.76 -6.34 -16.99
CA ALA A 48 12.19 -6.21 -17.25
C ALA A 48 12.81 -4.89 -16.74
N LEU A 49 12.02 -3.97 -16.16
CA LEU A 49 12.55 -2.72 -15.64
C LEU A 49 13.57 -2.97 -14.52
N THR A 50 14.71 -2.31 -14.63
CA THR A 50 15.71 -2.25 -13.57
C THR A 50 15.24 -1.37 -12.42
N THR A 51 15.89 -1.48 -11.25
CA THR A 51 15.60 -0.63 -10.09
C THR A 51 15.82 0.85 -10.36
N SER A 52 16.89 1.20 -11.09
CA SER A 52 17.18 2.59 -11.46
C SER A 52 16.13 3.17 -12.41
N GLN A 53 15.63 2.36 -13.35
CA GLN A 53 14.57 2.77 -14.26
C GLN A 53 13.23 2.93 -13.53
N ALA A 54 12.87 1.99 -12.66
CA ALA A 54 11.67 2.11 -11.83
C ALA A 54 11.72 3.38 -10.97
N ALA A 55 12.84 3.66 -10.30
CA ALA A 55 13.04 4.87 -9.51
C ALA A 55 12.93 6.16 -10.34
N ALA A 56 13.25 6.11 -11.64
CA ALA A 56 13.18 7.27 -12.54
C ALA A 56 11.78 7.55 -13.09
N LEU A 57 10.81 6.63 -12.98
CA LEU A 57 9.45 6.85 -13.49
C LEU A 57 8.83 8.11 -12.88
N THR A 58 8.24 8.97 -13.70
CA THR A 58 7.54 10.14 -13.15
C THR A 58 6.25 9.71 -12.43
N THR A 59 5.72 10.55 -11.52
CA THR A 59 4.44 10.29 -10.87
C THR A 59 3.29 10.15 -11.87
N ALA A 60 3.33 10.91 -12.98
CA ALA A 60 2.36 10.80 -14.07
C ALA A 60 2.46 9.46 -14.81
N GLN A 61 3.67 8.95 -15.04
CA GLN A 61 3.87 7.62 -15.63
C GLN A 61 3.40 6.51 -14.70
N VAL A 62 3.68 6.61 -13.39
CA VAL A 62 3.20 5.64 -12.38
C VAL A 62 1.68 5.64 -12.27
N ALA A 63 1.04 6.81 -12.24
CA ALA A 63 -0.42 6.93 -12.23
C ALA A 63 -1.07 6.37 -13.50
N ALA A 64 -0.35 6.36 -14.63
CA ALA A 64 -0.85 5.83 -15.89
C ALA A 64 -0.66 4.31 -16.06
N LEU A 65 0.13 3.64 -15.21
CA LEU A 65 0.36 2.19 -15.31
C LEU A 65 -0.95 1.39 -15.27
N GLU A 66 -1.09 0.43 -16.18
CA GLU A 66 -2.19 -0.53 -16.05
C GLU A 66 -1.93 -1.47 -14.86
N THR A 67 -2.99 -2.01 -14.26
CA THR A 67 -2.84 -2.93 -13.13
C THR A 67 -2.03 -4.18 -13.53
N ALA A 68 -2.18 -4.64 -14.78
CA ALA A 68 -1.42 -5.76 -15.32
C ALA A 68 0.09 -5.49 -15.36
N ASP A 69 0.50 -4.25 -15.64
CA ASP A 69 1.90 -3.84 -15.68
C ASP A 69 2.48 -3.66 -14.28
N LEU A 70 1.67 -3.14 -13.35
CA LEU A 70 2.07 -2.96 -11.95
C LEU A 70 2.38 -4.30 -11.25
N VAL A 71 1.54 -5.33 -11.48
CA VAL A 71 1.70 -6.61 -10.78
C VAL A 71 2.89 -7.44 -11.26
N VAL A 72 3.46 -7.12 -12.44
CA VAL A 72 4.66 -7.79 -12.94
C VAL A 72 5.96 -7.07 -12.57
N LEU A 73 5.89 -5.86 -12.00
CA LEU A 73 7.07 -5.20 -11.48
C LEU A 73 7.71 -6.08 -10.40
N SER A 74 9.02 -6.26 -10.51
CA SER A 74 9.80 -6.97 -9.50
C SER A 74 9.67 -6.28 -8.14
N THR A 75 9.81 -7.03 -7.06
CA THR A 75 9.74 -6.48 -5.70
C THR A 75 10.87 -5.46 -5.46
N GLN A 76 12.02 -5.64 -6.11
CA GLN A 76 13.13 -4.68 -6.07
C GLN A 76 12.79 -3.38 -6.80
N ALA A 77 12.14 -3.45 -7.97
CA ALA A 77 11.70 -2.27 -8.71
C ALA A 77 10.65 -1.48 -7.92
N LEU A 78 9.66 -2.15 -7.33
CA LEU A 78 8.67 -1.50 -6.47
C LEU A 78 9.30 -0.83 -5.25
N ARG A 79 10.28 -1.48 -4.61
CA ARG A 79 11.02 -0.88 -3.49
C ARG A 79 11.85 0.33 -3.88
N ALA A 80 12.24 0.43 -5.16
CA ALA A 80 13.00 1.57 -5.67
C ALA A 80 12.10 2.80 -5.93
N LEU A 81 10.78 2.63 -5.95
CA LEU A 81 9.86 3.76 -6.07
C LEU A 81 9.90 4.65 -4.81
N SER A 82 9.97 5.95 -5.06
CA SER A 82 9.82 7.01 -4.07
C SER A 82 8.41 7.05 -3.46
N SER A 83 8.29 7.70 -2.31
CA SER A 83 6.99 7.97 -1.66
C SER A 83 6.04 8.76 -2.55
N ALA A 84 6.55 9.71 -3.35
CA ALA A 84 5.71 10.49 -4.27
C ALA A 84 5.12 9.63 -5.40
N GLN A 85 5.89 8.66 -5.93
CA GLN A 85 5.39 7.69 -6.91
C GLN A 85 4.34 6.76 -6.29
N PHE A 86 4.53 6.29 -5.05
CA PHE A 86 3.52 5.51 -4.34
C PHE A 86 2.24 6.30 -4.08
N ALA A 87 2.36 7.57 -3.66
CA ALA A 87 1.22 8.45 -3.47
C ALA A 87 0.46 8.75 -4.77
N ALA A 88 1.11 8.61 -5.93
CA ALA A 88 0.50 8.79 -7.24
C ALA A 88 -0.30 7.57 -7.74
N LEU A 89 -0.19 6.41 -7.09
CA LEU A 89 -0.99 5.23 -7.45
C LEU A 89 -2.48 5.51 -7.23
N SER A 90 -3.32 5.12 -8.18
CA SER A 90 -4.77 5.08 -7.98
C SER A 90 -5.16 4.00 -6.97
N THR A 91 -6.37 4.12 -6.41
CA THR A 91 -6.93 3.08 -5.53
C THR A 91 -7.09 1.73 -6.26
N LEU A 92 -7.42 1.76 -7.55
CA LEU A 92 -7.50 0.56 -8.39
C LEU A 92 -6.14 -0.14 -8.50
N GLN A 93 -5.08 0.62 -8.76
CA GLN A 93 -3.71 0.11 -8.78
C GLN A 93 -3.29 -0.47 -7.42
N VAL A 94 -3.59 0.23 -6.32
CA VAL A 94 -3.28 -0.26 -4.96
C VAL A 94 -4.01 -1.57 -4.66
N SER A 95 -5.28 -1.70 -5.04
CA SER A 95 -6.06 -2.94 -4.84
C SER A 95 -5.53 -4.13 -5.67
N ALA A 96 -4.79 -3.85 -6.75
CA ALA A 96 -4.21 -4.88 -7.61
C ALA A 96 -2.84 -5.38 -7.11
N VAL A 97 -2.15 -4.64 -6.23
CA VAL A 97 -0.82 -5.03 -5.72
C VAL A 97 -0.90 -6.38 -5.02
N THR A 98 0.01 -7.29 -5.38
CA THR A 98 0.01 -8.64 -4.81
C THR A 98 0.52 -8.66 -3.37
N SER A 99 0.12 -9.67 -2.58
CA SER A 99 0.67 -9.88 -1.23
C SER A 99 2.19 -10.03 -1.24
N THR A 100 2.76 -10.71 -2.25
CA THR A 100 4.21 -10.79 -2.44
C THR A 100 4.83 -9.41 -2.57
N GLN A 101 4.26 -8.50 -3.36
CA GLN A 101 4.77 -7.14 -3.50
C GLN A 101 4.61 -6.33 -2.19
N VAL A 102 3.49 -6.48 -1.48
CA VAL A 102 3.25 -5.83 -0.18
C VAL A 102 4.28 -6.24 0.88
N ALA A 103 4.67 -7.52 0.90
CA ALA A 103 5.66 -8.05 1.85
C ALA A 103 7.03 -7.35 1.76
N TRP A 104 7.32 -6.70 0.63
CA TRP A 104 8.58 -6.01 0.36
C TRP A 104 8.49 -4.49 0.49
N LEU A 105 7.32 -3.91 0.79
CA LEU A 105 7.18 -2.46 0.93
C LEU A 105 7.99 -1.92 2.12
N SER A 106 8.67 -0.80 1.91
CA SER A 106 9.30 -0.08 3.02
C SER A 106 8.25 0.61 3.89
N THR A 107 8.62 0.94 5.13
CA THR A 107 7.78 1.75 6.03
C THR A 107 7.47 3.12 5.45
N ALA A 108 8.42 3.73 4.73
CA ALA A 108 8.22 5.01 4.05
C ALA A 108 7.18 4.92 2.92
N ASN A 109 7.16 3.80 2.17
CA ASN A 109 6.14 3.58 1.13
C ASN A 109 4.75 3.44 1.77
N VAL A 110 4.62 2.66 2.85
CA VAL A 110 3.35 2.49 3.56
C VAL A 110 2.87 3.81 4.19
N ALA A 111 3.77 4.56 4.82
CA ALA A 111 3.44 5.86 5.40
C ALA A 111 3.02 6.90 4.34
N SER A 112 3.47 6.76 3.10
CA SER A 112 3.12 7.67 2.00
C SER A 112 1.75 7.42 1.36
N LEU A 113 1.07 6.33 1.71
CA LEU A 113 -0.26 6.05 1.19
C LEU A 113 -1.29 7.07 1.70
N SER A 114 -2.14 7.58 0.83
CA SER A 114 -3.33 8.33 1.24
C SER A 114 -4.33 7.43 1.97
N THR A 115 -5.25 8.04 2.71
CA THR A 115 -6.36 7.32 3.37
C THR A 115 -7.22 6.56 2.37
N ALA A 116 -7.46 7.11 1.17
CA ALA A 116 -8.19 6.44 0.12
C ALA A 116 -7.46 5.19 -0.41
N GLN A 117 -6.13 5.26 -0.55
CA GLN A 117 -5.32 4.10 -0.94
C GLN A 117 -5.28 3.03 0.16
N VAL A 118 -5.19 3.43 1.44
CA VAL A 118 -5.28 2.49 2.57
C VAL A 118 -6.64 1.78 2.59
N ALA A 119 -7.73 2.52 2.39
CA ALA A 119 -9.07 1.95 2.28
C ALA A 119 -9.24 1.02 1.05
N ALA A 120 -8.37 1.13 0.05
CA ALA A 120 -8.39 0.29 -1.15
C ALA A 120 -7.54 -1.00 -1.06
N LEU A 121 -6.74 -1.16 0.00
CA LEU A 121 -5.98 -2.39 0.23
C LEU A 121 -6.92 -3.59 0.36
N VAL A 122 -6.60 -4.72 -0.27
CA VAL A 122 -7.38 -5.94 -0.01
C VAL A 122 -6.95 -6.59 1.30
N THR A 123 -7.82 -7.40 1.92
CA THR A 123 -7.57 -8.02 3.23
C THR A 123 -6.29 -8.88 3.26
N ASP A 124 -5.97 -9.56 2.15
CA ASP A 124 -4.73 -10.33 2.00
C ASP A 124 -3.47 -9.44 2.06
N ASN A 125 -3.53 -8.22 1.52
CA ASN A 125 -2.44 -7.26 1.64
C ASN A 125 -2.27 -6.82 3.11
N VAL A 126 -3.39 -6.50 3.79
CA VAL A 126 -3.37 -6.07 5.20
C VAL A 126 -2.76 -7.13 6.11
N GLN A 127 -3.08 -8.41 5.89
CA GLN A 127 -2.46 -9.54 6.61
C GLN A 127 -0.95 -9.67 6.37
N THR A 128 -0.48 -9.18 5.22
CA THR A 128 0.90 -9.31 4.77
C THR A 128 1.79 -8.17 5.26
N LEU A 129 1.20 -7.02 5.63
CA LEU A 129 1.95 -5.91 6.24
C LEU A 129 2.78 -6.41 7.43
N THR A 130 4.03 -5.97 7.53
CA THR A 130 4.84 -6.29 8.70
C THR A 130 4.36 -5.52 9.92
N THR A 131 4.76 -5.94 11.12
CA THR A 131 4.47 -5.19 12.35
C THR A 131 5.06 -3.78 12.31
N VAL A 132 6.22 -3.60 11.68
CA VAL A 132 6.84 -2.29 11.49
C VAL A 132 6.05 -1.42 10.50
N ASN A 133 5.48 -2.01 9.44
CA ASN A 133 4.61 -1.26 8.53
C ASN A 133 3.33 -0.80 9.24
N VAL A 134 2.71 -1.67 10.05
CA VAL A 134 1.49 -1.33 10.79
C VAL A 134 1.76 -0.25 11.84
N ALA A 135 2.87 -0.34 12.57
CA ALA A 135 3.31 0.70 13.51
C ALA A 135 3.59 2.04 12.82
N ALA A 136 3.97 2.05 11.54
CA ALA A 136 4.23 3.26 10.76
C ALA A 136 2.97 3.94 10.19
N LEU A 137 1.79 3.34 10.33
CA LEU A 137 0.54 3.96 9.87
C LEU A 137 0.19 5.17 10.74
N SER A 138 -0.17 6.28 10.11
CA SER A 138 -0.74 7.43 10.82
C SER A 138 -2.13 7.11 11.39
N THR A 139 -2.55 7.88 12.38
CA THR A 139 -3.90 7.81 12.96
C THR A 139 -5.00 7.99 11.90
N LEU A 140 -4.79 8.86 10.91
CA LEU A 140 -5.71 9.04 9.79
C LEU A 140 -5.79 7.80 8.88
N GLN A 141 -4.67 7.14 8.62
CA GLN A 141 -4.66 5.89 7.85
C GLN A 141 -5.32 4.75 8.63
N ILE A 142 -5.12 4.66 9.95
CA ILE A 142 -5.82 3.69 10.80
C ILE A 142 -7.33 3.93 10.76
N ALA A 143 -7.78 5.18 10.93
CA ALA A 143 -9.20 5.53 10.85
C ALA A 143 -9.82 5.28 9.46
N ALA A 144 -9.00 5.23 8.40
CA ALA A 144 -9.43 4.95 7.04
C ALA A 144 -9.58 3.46 6.71
N LEU A 145 -9.11 2.56 7.58
CA LEU A 145 -9.27 1.12 7.37
C LEU A 145 -10.76 0.74 7.36
N GLN A 146 -11.18 -0.09 6.43
CA GLN A 146 -12.52 -0.67 6.43
C GLN A 146 -12.63 -1.76 7.50
N THR A 147 -13.84 -2.03 7.97
CA THR A 147 -14.11 -3.05 9.00
C THR A 147 -13.57 -4.44 8.63
N MET A 148 -13.70 -4.86 7.37
CA MET A 148 -13.12 -6.11 6.86
C MET A 148 -11.58 -6.12 6.89
N GLN A 149 -10.94 -4.97 6.67
CA GLN A 149 -9.49 -4.83 6.79
C GLN A 149 -9.05 -4.90 8.26
N VAL A 150 -9.82 -4.30 9.18
CA VAL A 150 -9.57 -4.40 10.62
C VAL A 150 -9.65 -5.85 11.09
N GLN A 151 -10.65 -6.62 10.65
CA GLN A 151 -10.73 -8.06 10.93
C GLN A 151 -9.54 -8.85 10.37
N ALA A 152 -8.95 -8.39 9.28
CA ALA A 152 -7.79 -9.01 8.66
C ALA A 152 -6.47 -8.69 9.41
N ILE A 153 -6.44 -7.74 10.34
CA ILE A 153 -5.24 -7.45 11.15
C ILE A 153 -4.93 -8.64 12.06
N ARG A 154 -3.74 -9.21 11.94
CA ARG A 154 -3.27 -10.29 12.81
C ARG A 154 -2.93 -9.74 14.20
N THR A 155 -3.10 -10.57 15.23
CA THR A 155 -2.82 -10.21 16.63
C THR A 155 -1.41 -9.65 16.84
N ARG A 156 -0.40 -10.21 16.16
CA ARG A 156 0.99 -9.70 16.17
C ARG A 156 1.16 -8.27 15.62
N GLN A 157 0.28 -7.83 14.73
CA GLN A 157 0.27 -6.46 14.18
C GLN A 157 -0.48 -5.52 15.13
N LEU A 158 -1.56 -6.00 15.75
CA LEU A 158 -2.36 -5.23 16.69
C LEU A 158 -1.55 -4.80 17.92
N VAL A 159 -0.69 -5.69 18.46
CA VAL A 159 0.16 -5.38 19.63
C VAL A 159 1.23 -4.32 19.35
N THR A 160 1.45 -3.93 18.08
CA THR A 160 2.39 -2.86 17.72
C THR A 160 1.74 -1.50 17.58
N LEU A 161 0.41 -1.40 17.72
CA LEU A 161 -0.27 -0.12 17.73
C LEU A 161 0.02 0.64 19.04
N ASP A 162 0.39 1.91 18.90
CA ASP A 162 0.48 2.82 20.02
C ASP A 162 -0.90 3.30 20.48
N ASN A 163 -0.94 4.01 21.62
CA ASN A 163 -2.18 4.51 22.21
C ASN A 163 -2.91 5.50 21.30
N SER A 164 -2.18 6.30 20.51
CA SER A 164 -2.80 7.26 19.59
C SER A 164 -3.46 6.57 18.41
N GLN A 165 -2.84 5.51 17.89
CA GLN A 165 -3.39 4.68 16.81
C GLN A 165 -4.61 3.88 17.29
N VAL A 166 -4.59 3.34 18.51
CA VAL A 166 -5.78 2.68 19.09
C VAL A 166 -6.91 3.66 19.31
N LEU A 167 -6.63 4.87 19.82
CA LEU A 167 -7.63 5.92 19.97
C LEU A 167 -8.20 6.40 18.62
N ALA A 168 -7.45 6.26 17.53
CA ALA A 168 -7.89 6.63 16.19
C ALA A 168 -8.89 5.63 15.56
N LEU A 169 -9.08 4.45 16.16
CA LEU A 169 -10.10 3.51 15.69
C LEU A 169 -11.50 4.13 15.82
N THR A 170 -12.28 4.08 14.76
CA THR A 170 -13.70 4.45 14.81
C THR A 170 -14.52 3.43 15.60
N THR A 171 -15.72 3.80 16.05
CA THR A 171 -16.61 2.86 16.75
C THR A 171 -16.98 1.67 15.88
N ASP A 172 -17.17 1.87 14.57
CA ASP A 172 -17.46 0.79 13.63
C ASP A 172 -16.28 -0.19 13.49
N GLN A 173 -15.05 0.33 13.51
CA GLN A 173 -13.85 -0.50 13.52
C GLN A 173 -13.68 -1.26 14.84
N VAL A 174 -14.05 -0.66 15.98
CA VAL A 174 -14.04 -1.34 17.28
C VAL A 174 -15.05 -2.47 17.30
N VAL A 175 -16.28 -2.26 16.83
CA VAL A 175 -17.30 -3.32 16.65
C VAL A 175 -16.79 -4.41 15.71
N ALA A 176 -16.00 -4.07 14.70
CA ALA A 176 -15.48 -5.04 13.76
C ALA A 176 -14.34 -5.90 14.33
N LEU A 177 -13.74 -5.55 15.48
CA LEU A 177 -12.69 -6.37 16.09
C LEU A 177 -13.23 -7.75 16.43
N THR A 178 -12.45 -8.78 16.15
CA THR A 178 -12.76 -10.13 16.62
C THR A 178 -12.41 -10.25 18.10
N SER A 179 -13.11 -11.11 18.84
CA SER A 179 -12.76 -11.38 20.24
C SER A 179 -11.34 -11.95 20.39
N LEU A 180 -10.79 -12.61 19.35
CA LEU A 180 -9.37 -12.97 19.36
C LEU A 180 -8.47 -11.72 19.35
N GLN A 181 -8.76 -10.72 18.52
CA GLN A 181 -7.99 -9.47 18.49
C GLN A 181 -8.13 -8.70 19.81
N VAL A 182 -9.34 -8.57 20.36
CA VAL A 182 -9.59 -7.87 21.63
C VAL A 182 -8.79 -8.49 22.78
N ARG A 183 -8.70 -9.83 22.83
CA ARG A 183 -7.89 -10.54 23.83
C ARG A 183 -6.41 -10.16 23.82
N TRP A 184 -5.88 -9.71 22.68
CA TRP A 184 -4.47 -9.33 22.51
C TRP A 184 -4.21 -7.83 22.68
N LEU A 185 -5.22 -7.01 22.95
CA LEU A 185 -5.01 -5.61 23.32
C LEU A 185 -4.24 -5.52 24.64
N SER A 186 -3.19 -4.69 24.68
CA SER A 186 -2.47 -4.45 25.93
C SER A 186 -3.34 -3.69 26.93
N THR A 187 -2.99 -3.73 28.21
CA THR A 187 -3.66 -2.93 29.24
C THR A 187 -3.56 -1.44 28.95
N ALA A 188 -2.46 -0.98 28.35
CA ALA A 188 -2.29 0.41 27.91
C ALA A 188 -3.26 0.76 26.76
N ASN A 189 -3.44 -0.16 25.80
CA ASN A 189 -4.40 0.06 24.70
C ASN A 189 -5.84 0.12 25.21
N VAL A 190 -6.24 -0.78 26.12
CA VAL A 190 -7.59 -0.77 26.70
C VAL A 190 -7.83 0.52 27.51
N ALA A 191 -6.83 0.95 28.29
CA ALA A 191 -6.91 2.23 29.02
C ALA A 191 -7.01 3.46 28.11
N ALA A 192 -6.46 3.37 26.89
CA ALA A 192 -6.44 4.46 25.92
C ALA A 192 -7.76 4.60 25.13
N LEU A 193 -8.66 3.62 25.17
CA LEU A 193 -9.95 3.71 24.47
C LEU A 193 -10.77 4.90 24.99
N SER A 194 -11.45 5.62 24.12
CA SER A 194 -12.46 6.61 24.53
C SER A 194 -13.71 5.93 25.11
N SER A 195 -14.53 6.69 25.83
CA SER A 195 -15.83 6.20 26.34
C SER A 195 -16.75 5.72 25.21
N MET A 196 -16.72 6.37 24.05
CA MET A 196 -17.45 5.92 22.86
C MET A 196 -16.95 4.58 22.31
N GLN A 197 -15.63 4.36 22.30
CA GLN A 197 -15.05 3.10 21.85
C GLN A 197 -15.31 1.97 22.85
N VAL A 198 -15.25 2.23 24.17
CA VAL A 198 -15.63 1.25 25.20
C VAL A 198 -17.10 0.88 25.07
N ALA A 199 -17.99 1.86 24.87
CA ALA A 199 -19.41 1.61 24.64
C ALA A 199 -19.71 0.84 23.33
N ALA A 200 -18.79 0.87 22.36
CA ALA A 200 -18.89 0.14 21.10
C ALA A 200 -18.42 -1.32 21.21
N LEU A 201 -17.77 -1.73 22.30
CA LEU A 201 -17.35 -3.12 22.50
C LEU A 201 -18.57 -4.05 22.62
N GLU A 202 -18.55 -5.15 21.88
CA GLU A 202 -19.61 -6.16 21.98
C GLU A 202 -19.46 -6.97 23.27
N THR A 203 -20.56 -7.57 23.75
CA THR A 203 -20.53 -8.36 24.99
C THR A 203 -19.56 -9.55 24.92
N THR A 204 -19.36 -10.12 23.73
CA THR A 204 -18.40 -11.19 23.46
C THR A 204 -16.95 -10.72 23.57
N ASP A 205 -16.70 -9.44 23.26
CA ASP A 205 -15.38 -8.83 23.35
C ASP A 205 -15.04 -8.45 24.79
N VAL A 206 -16.00 -7.91 25.53
CA VAL A 206 -15.83 -7.64 26.96
C VAL A 206 -15.54 -8.94 27.72
N ALA A 207 -16.15 -10.06 27.32
CA ALA A 207 -15.95 -11.36 27.96
C ALA A 207 -14.52 -11.93 27.85
N VAL A 208 -13.73 -11.46 26.87
CA VAL A 208 -12.33 -11.90 26.70
C VAL A 208 -11.30 -10.93 27.33
N LEU A 209 -11.74 -9.78 27.85
CA LEU A 209 -10.88 -8.87 28.59
C LEU A 209 -10.46 -9.47 29.94
N THR A 210 -9.23 -9.19 30.36
CA THR A 210 -8.74 -9.66 31.67
C THR A 210 -9.21 -8.74 32.80
N SER A 211 -9.22 -9.25 34.03
CA SER A 211 -9.48 -8.43 35.23
C SER A 211 -8.46 -7.30 35.41
N THR A 212 -7.28 -7.39 34.80
CA THR A 212 -6.30 -6.29 34.77
C THR A 212 -6.72 -5.22 33.75
N ASN A 213 -7.21 -5.59 32.57
CA ASN A 213 -7.74 -4.64 31.60
C ASN A 213 -8.94 -3.86 32.18
N LEU A 214 -9.87 -4.55 32.83
CA LEU A 214 -11.06 -3.91 33.41
C LEU A 214 -10.71 -2.91 34.51
N ARG A 215 -9.64 -3.16 35.28
CA ARG A 215 -9.17 -2.24 36.32
C ARG A 215 -8.46 -1.00 35.79
N THR A 216 -8.07 -0.98 34.50
CA THR A 216 -7.45 0.19 33.88
C THR A 216 -8.45 1.18 33.28
N LEU A 217 -9.74 0.81 33.20
CA LEU A 217 -10.80 1.71 32.77
C LEU A 217 -11.04 2.78 33.84
N SER A 218 -11.23 4.02 33.38
CA SER A 218 -11.59 5.18 34.20
C SER A 218 -13.09 5.17 34.54
N ALA A 219 -13.53 6.06 35.44
CA ALA A 219 -14.94 6.17 35.80
C ALA A 219 -15.84 6.68 34.65
N ASP A 220 -15.25 7.30 33.63
CA ASP A 220 -15.96 7.81 32.44
C ASP A 220 -16.13 6.75 31.33
N GLN A 221 -15.56 5.56 31.52
CA GLN A 221 -15.62 4.39 30.62
C GLN A 221 -16.44 3.27 31.27
#